data_AF-A0A1G5UME3-F1
#
_entry.id   AF-A0A1G5UME3-F1
#
_cell.length_a   1.000
_cell.length_b   1.000
_cell.length_c   1.000
_cell.angle_alpha   90.00
_cell.angle_beta   90.00
_cell.angle_gamma   90.00
#
_symmetry.space_group_name_H-M   'P 1'
#
loop_
_entity.id
_entity.type
_entity.pdbx_description
1 polymer ?
#
loop_
_entity_poly.entity_id
_entity_poly.type
_entity_poly.pdbx_seq_one_letter_code
_entity_poly.pdbx_strand_id
1 'polypeptide(L)'
;MSTRVFAAACIAALLLPAAAEKDPDPVTAADYKEATTDRDFARKTIDLTNSILGSASKYKLTPSWERSRIGPDEKSLVKVYLIRPTKPAFVLQVPFKSCNCIFLQVGAYRSNIFSYSEKLPQMSKLDERYILAFMLLHEIGHINQNDAGHIDQAKGDFNYDDNELKQKELAADKFAAQTLLKSADDKESTSGFSNSMYVQMDISKASLNLQAVRSLENFGGTALCSTYLFADRGASHPNFELRILTVNDILVHSPETSELLRAFERCRTDKPSKVIYRSE
;
A
#
# COMPACT_ATOMS: atom_id res chain seq x y z
N MET A 1 -67.39 55.13 -19.65
CA MET A 1 -67.43 54.02 -18.66
C MET A 1 -66.82 52.78 -19.30
N SER A 2 -65.58 52.42 -18.98
CA SER A 2 -65.05 51.06 -19.22
C SER A 2 -63.68 50.93 -18.55
N THR A 3 -63.68 50.62 -17.26
CA THR A 3 -62.48 50.31 -16.47
C THR A 3 -62.14 48.83 -16.67
N ARG A 4 -61.01 48.53 -17.31
CA ARG A 4 -60.50 47.15 -17.44
C ARG A 4 -59.54 46.87 -16.29
N VAL A 5 -59.86 45.86 -15.49
CA VAL A 5 -59.03 45.32 -14.41
C VAL A 5 -58.16 44.21 -15.01
N PHE A 6 -56.84 44.38 -15.01
CA PHE A 6 -55.89 43.33 -15.34
C PHE A 6 -55.48 42.61 -14.05
N ALA A 7 -55.86 41.34 -13.93
CA ALA A 7 -55.41 40.46 -12.86
C ALA A 7 -54.01 39.91 -13.20
N ALA A 8 -53.02 40.27 -12.39
CA ALA A 8 -51.67 39.70 -12.47
C ALA A 8 -51.64 38.36 -11.72
N ALA A 9 -51.48 37.27 -12.47
CA ALA A 9 -51.25 35.94 -11.91
C ALA A 9 -49.76 35.78 -11.58
N CYS A 10 -49.41 35.88 -10.29
CA CYS A 10 -48.10 35.48 -9.77
C CYS A 10 -47.99 33.94 -9.80
N ILE A 11 -47.27 33.41 -10.78
CA ILE A 11 -46.85 32.00 -10.79
C ILE A 11 -45.67 31.87 -9.82
N ALA A 12 -45.94 31.40 -8.61
CA ALA A 12 -44.90 30.99 -7.67
C ALA A 12 -44.25 29.70 -8.20
N ALA A 13 -43.08 29.83 -8.84
CA ALA A 13 -42.26 28.68 -9.20
C ALA A 13 -41.72 28.03 -7.92
N LEU A 14 -42.31 26.90 -7.52
CA LEU A 14 -41.79 26.00 -6.51
C LEU A 14 -40.44 25.44 -7.00
N LEU A 15 -39.35 26.03 -6.54
CA LEU A 15 -38.00 25.48 -6.67
C LEU A 15 -37.93 24.22 -5.79
N LEU A 16 -38.21 23.06 -6.38
CA LEU A 16 -37.88 21.78 -5.75
C LEU A 16 -36.37 21.72 -5.57
N PRO A 17 -35.85 21.42 -4.36
CA PRO A 17 -34.42 21.23 -4.16
C PRO A 17 -33.99 20.07 -5.05
N ALA A 18 -33.03 20.34 -5.93
CA ALA A 18 -32.36 19.30 -6.70
C ALA A 18 -31.87 18.25 -5.70
N ALA A 19 -32.39 17.01 -5.82
CA ALA A 19 -31.92 15.91 -5.01
C ALA A 19 -30.41 15.82 -5.21
N ALA A 20 -29.64 16.08 -4.14
CA ALA A 20 -28.20 15.93 -4.17
C ALA A 20 -27.91 14.50 -4.60
N GLU A 21 -27.40 14.33 -5.81
CA GLU A 21 -27.02 13.04 -6.36
C GLU A 21 -25.94 12.50 -5.43
N LYS A 22 -26.27 11.45 -4.69
CA LYS A 22 -25.34 10.84 -3.75
C LYS A 22 -24.22 10.25 -4.58
N ASP A 23 -22.99 10.74 -4.37
CA ASP A 23 -21.82 10.20 -5.06
C ASP A 23 -21.85 8.66 -5.00
N PRO A 24 -21.63 7.99 -6.15
CA PRO A 24 -21.70 6.55 -6.20
C PRO A 24 -20.68 5.95 -5.23
N ASP A 25 -21.08 4.89 -4.52
CA ASP A 25 -20.18 4.15 -3.63
C ASP A 25 -18.92 3.73 -4.39
N PRO A 26 -17.69 4.11 -3.94
CA PRO A 26 -16.47 3.90 -4.71
C PRO A 26 -16.21 2.42 -5.02
N VAL A 27 -16.66 1.51 -4.16
CA VAL A 27 -16.55 0.06 -4.42
C VAL A 27 -17.41 -0.34 -5.61
N THR A 28 -18.66 0.11 -5.65
CA THR A 28 -19.57 -0.17 -6.76
C THR A 28 -19.15 0.55 -8.04
N ALA A 29 -18.66 1.79 -7.94
CA ALA A 29 -18.14 2.56 -9.08
C ALA A 29 -16.91 1.89 -9.73
N ALA A 30 -16.12 1.14 -8.96
CA ALA A 30 -14.99 0.36 -9.44
C ALA A 30 -15.35 -1.08 -9.86
N ASP A 31 -16.65 -1.42 -9.96
CA ASP A 31 -17.16 -2.77 -10.25
C ASP A 31 -16.66 -3.86 -9.28
N TYR A 32 -16.45 -3.46 -8.02
CA TYR A 32 -16.06 -4.36 -6.95
C TYR A 32 -17.23 -4.67 -6.00
N LYS A 33 -17.02 -5.67 -5.14
CA LYS A 33 -17.97 -6.07 -4.10
C LYS A 33 -17.28 -6.06 -2.76
N GLU A 34 -17.93 -5.47 -1.75
CA GLU A 34 -17.37 -5.45 -0.40
C GLU A 34 -17.38 -6.87 0.22
N ALA A 35 -16.30 -7.21 0.91
CA ALA A 35 -16.17 -8.40 1.73
C ALA A 35 -16.59 -8.12 3.18
N THR A 36 -17.24 -9.10 3.80
CA THR A 36 -17.64 -9.03 5.22
C THR A 36 -16.76 -9.89 6.13
N THR A 37 -16.03 -10.84 5.56
CA THR A 37 -15.04 -11.64 6.27
C THR A 37 -13.82 -10.80 6.61
N ASP A 38 -13.06 -11.21 7.63
CA ASP A 38 -11.80 -10.57 8.05
C ASP A 38 -11.90 -9.10 8.53
N ARG A 39 -13.11 -8.58 8.74
CA ARG A 39 -13.34 -7.23 9.29
C ARG A 39 -12.63 -7.00 10.62
N ASP A 40 -12.60 -8.00 11.50
CA ASP A 40 -11.92 -7.88 12.80
C ASP A 40 -10.40 -7.81 12.66
N PHE A 41 -9.84 -8.58 11.72
CA PHE A 41 -8.42 -8.52 11.40
C PHE A 41 -8.06 -7.14 10.84
N ALA A 42 -8.79 -6.70 9.81
CA ALA A 42 -8.58 -5.40 9.18
C ALA A 42 -8.73 -4.23 10.16
N ARG A 43 -9.75 -4.27 11.04
CA ARG A 43 -9.96 -3.25 12.08
C ARG A 43 -8.78 -3.16 13.04
N LYS A 44 -8.30 -4.30 13.57
CA LYS A 44 -7.14 -4.33 14.46
C LYS A 44 -5.90 -3.75 13.79
N THR A 45 -5.69 -4.05 12.50
CA THR A 45 -4.56 -3.51 11.74
C THR A 45 -4.74 -2.01 11.45
N ILE A 46 -5.96 -1.54 11.18
CA ILE A 46 -6.28 -0.12 11.03
C ILE A 46 -6.00 0.64 12.35
N ASP A 47 -6.45 0.12 13.48
CA ASP A 47 -6.23 0.73 14.79
C ASP A 47 -4.74 0.81 15.14
N LEU A 48 -3.99 -0.27 14.87
CA LEU A 48 -2.54 -0.32 14.99
C LEU A 48 -1.88 0.74 14.10
N THR A 49 -2.25 0.79 12.82
CA THR A 49 -1.69 1.77 11.87
C THR A 49 -2.00 3.20 12.30
N ASN A 50 -3.21 3.47 12.78
CA ASN A 50 -3.58 4.78 13.32
C ASN A 50 -2.77 5.17 14.56
N SER A 51 -2.42 4.21 15.42
CA SER A 51 -1.55 4.49 16.57
C SER A 51 -0.15 4.91 16.16
N ILE A 52 0.34 4.40 15.02
CA ILE A 52 1.63 4.79 14.42
C ILE A 52 1.49 6.16 13.74
N LEU A 53 0.42 6.37 12.96
CA LEU A 53 0.16 7.64 12.28
C LEU A 53 0.06 8.81 13.26
N GLY A 54 -0.60 8.62 14.41
CA GLY A 54 -0.58 9.51 15.58
C GLY A 54 -0.41 11.00 15.26
N SER A 55 0.64 11.61 15.80
CA SER A 55 1.09 12.99 15.50
C SER A 55 1.96 13.08 14.24
N ALA A 56 2.32 11.95 13.64
CA ALA A 56 3.18 11.85 12.47
C ALA A 56 2.48 12.26 11.18
N SER A 57 1.16 12.09 11.10
CA SER A 57 0.35 12.35 9.92
C SER A 57 -0.97 13.02 10.28
N LYS A 58 -1.49 13.85 9.37
CA LYS A 58 -2.86 14.37 9.47
C LYS A 58 -3.90 13.31 9.15
N TYR A 59 -3.52 12.24 8.42
CA TYR A 59 -4.46 11.25 7.94
C TYR A 59 -4.86 10.26 9.03
N LYS A 60 -6.11 9.80 8.98
CA LYS A 60 -6.63 8.75 9.85
C LYS A 60 -7.39 7.73 9.02
N LEU A 61 -7.02 6.46 9.18
CA LEU A 61 -7.71 5.34 8.57
C LEU A 61 -9.01 5.05 9.32
N THR A 62 -10.08 4.76 8.60
CA THR A 62 -11.34 4.30 9.18
C THR A 62 -11.91 3.14 8.38
N PRO A 63 -12.46 2.09 9.02
CA PRO A 63 -13.13 1.02 8.28
C PRO A 63 -14.36 1.55 7.55
N SER A 64 -14.54 1.17 6.27
CA SER A 64 -15.67 1.65 5.46
C SER A 64 -17.05 1.23 6.00
N TRP A 65 -17.10 0.09 6.69
CA TRP A 65 -18.32 -0.49 7.26
C TRP A 65 -18.69 0.09 8.62
N GLU A 66 -17.84 0.93 9.21
CA GLU A 66 -18.17 1.64 10.43
C GLU A 66 -18.89 2.94 10.10
N ARG A 67 -20.03 3.16 10.77
CA ARG A 67 -20.72 4.44 10.75
C ARG A 67 -19.96 5.42 11.64
N SER A 68 -18.80 5.89 11.22
CA SER A 68 -18.10 6.95 11.94
C SER A 68 -18.92 8.24 11.83
N ARG A 69 -19.24 8.85 12.99
CA ARG A 69 -19.82 10.20 13.07
C ARG A 69 -18.85 11.16 12.39
N ILE A 70 -19.35 11.91 11.42
CA ILE A 70 -18.62 12.95 10.68
C ILE A 70 -17.93 13.86 11.69
N GLY A 71 -16.61 13.72 11.82
CA GLY A 71 -15.76 14.70 12.48
C GLY A 71 -15.48 15.86 11.53
N PRO A 72 -14.99 17.01 12.03
CA PRO A 72 -14.95 18.27 11.30
C PRO A 72 -13.98 18.33 10.10
N ASP A 73 -13.19 17.30 9.80
CA ASP A 73 -12.30 17.30 8.63
C ASP A 73 -12.36 15.98 7.83
N GLU A 74 -13.42 15.83 7.03
CA GLU A 74 -13.62 14.67 6.15
C GLU A 74 -12.44 14.42 5.19
N LYS A 75 -11.64 15.46 4.88
CA LYS A 75 -10.54 15.35 3.92
C LYS A 75 -9.34 14.57 4.47
N SER A 76 -9.19 14.49 5.78
CA SER A 76 -8.11 13.72 6.43
C SER A 76 -8.50 12.27 6.75
N LEU A 77 -9.78 11.92 6.62
CA LEU A 77 -10.26 10.55 6.81
C LEU A 77 -10.05 9.74 5.54
N VAL A 78 -9.35 8.62 5.68
CA VAL A 78 -9.11 7.66 4.60
C VAL A 78 -9.90 6.39 4.90
N LYS A 79 -10.89 6.07 4.07
CA LYS A 79 -11.71 4.87 4.26
C LYS A 79 -10.97 3.63 3.77
N VAL A 80 -10.98 2.55 4.55
CA VAL A 80 -10.45 1.25 4.13
C VAL A 80 -11.62 0.32 3.84
N TYR A 81 -11.75 -0.09 2.58
CA TYR A 81 -12.77 -1.03 2.11
C TYR A 81 -12.16 -2.42 1.98
N LEU A 82 -12.86 -3.43 2.47
CA LEU A 82 -12.51 -4.83 2.19
C LEU A 82 -13.16 -5.26 0.89
N ILE A 83 -12.36 -5.72 -0.07
CA ILE A 83 -12.85 -6.13 -1.38
C ILE A 83 -12.83 -7.66 -1.45
N ARG A 84 -13.90 -8.25 -2.00
CA ARG A 84 -13.95 -9.68 -2.31
C ARG A 84 -12.87 -10.04 -3.33
N PRO A 85 -12.39 -11.29 -3.37
CA PRO A 85 -11.39 -11.72 -4.35
C PRO A 85 -11.79 -11.36 -5.79
N THR A 86 -10.87 -10.76 -6.53
CA THR A 86 -11.04 -10.40 -7.95
C THR A 86 -10.12 -11.23 -8.84
N LYS A 87 -10.28 -11.08 -10.16
CA LYS A 87 -9.38 -11.63 -11.18
C LYS A 87 -8.98 -10.51 -12.15
N PRO A 88 -7.72 -10.04 -12.17
CA PRO A 88 -6.62 -10.47 -11.30
C PRO A 88 -6.83 -10.06 -9.84
N ALA A 89 -6.19 -10.79 -8.91
CA ALA A 89 -6.19 -10.44 -7.49
C ALA A 89 -5.18 -9.31 -7.22
N PHE A 90 -5.44 -8.49 -6.21
CA PHE A 90 -4.55 -7.41 -5.76
C PHE A 90 -4.52 -7.39 -4.23
N VAL A 91 -3.45 -6.88 -3.62
CA VAL A 91 -3.37 -6.79 -2.15
C VAL A 91 -4.02 -5.50 -1.66
N LEU A 92 -3.49 -4.37 -2.12
CA LEU A 92 -3.95 -3.03 -1.81
C LEU A 92 -4.06 -2.23 -3.11
N GLN A 93 -4.98 -1.27 -3.13
CA GLN A 93 -5.17 -0.33 -4.23
C GLN A 93 -5.74 0.98 -3.70
N VAL A 94 -5.25 2.12 -4.19
CA VAL A 94 -5.83 3.45 -3.95
C VAL A 94 -6.51 3.90 -5.25
N PRO A 95 -7.84 3.75 -5.36
CA PRO A 95 -8.57 4.18 -6.55
C PRO A 95 -8.50 5.71 -6.67
N PHE A 96 -7.67 6.18 -7.59
CA PHE A 96 -7.39 7.60 -7.78
C PHE A 96 -8.62 8.34 -8.32
N LYS A 97 -8.85 9.57 -7.84
CA LYS A 97 -9.94 10.51 -8.23
C LYS A 97 -11.36 10.16 -7.77
N SER A 98 -11.65 8.95 -7.31
CA SER A 98 -13.01 8.58 -6.86
C SER A 98 -13.24 8.77 -5.36
N CYS A 99 -12.18 8.73 -4.54
CA CYS A 99 -12.29 8.84 -3.08
C CYS A 99 -10.91 9.06 -2.42
N ASN A 100 -10.93 9.49 -1.15
CA ASN A 100 -9.82 9.26 -0.22
C ASN A 100 -10.02 7.88 0.44
N CYS A 101 -9.69 6.81 -0.29
CA CYS A 101 -9.90 5.46 0.21
C CYS A 101 -8.86 4.45 -0.27
N ILE A 102 -8.78 3.34 0.45
CA ILE A 102 -7.88 2.21 0.20
C ILE A 102 -8.76 0.96 0.08
N PHE A 103 -8.52 0.17 -0.96
CA PHE A 103 -9.12 -1.13 -1.19
C PHE A 103 -8.16 -2.23 -0.76
N LEU A 104 -8.63 -3.18 0.05
CA LEU A 104 -7.83 -4.28 0.60
C LEU A 104 -8.47 -5.63 0.30
N GLN A 105 -7.73 -6.56 -0.30
CA GLN A 105 -8.12 -7.98 -0.36
C GLN A 105 -7.29 -8.81 0.62
N VAL A 106 -7.86 -9.10 1.80
CA VAL A 106 -7.16 -9.86 2.86
C VAL A 106 -6.74 -11.26 2.40
N GLY A 107 -7.55 -11.92 1.56
CA GLY A 107 -7.19 -13.23 1.01
C GLY A 107 -5.93 -13.19 0.14
N ALA A 108 -5.84 -12.22 -0.78
CA ALA A 108 -4.67 -12.03 -1.63
C ALA A 108 -3.43 -11.63 -0.81
N TYR A 109 -3.63 -10.77 0.20
CA TYR A 109 -2.59 -10.39 1.15
C TYR A 109 -1.97 -11.62 1.84
N ARG A 110 -2.80 -12.46 2.46
CA ARG A 110 -2.34 -13.66 3.16
C ARG A 110 -1.63 -14.62 2.22
N SER A 111 -2.17 -14.88 1.03
CA SER A 111 -1.50 -15.74 0.04
C SER A 111 -0.12 -15.23 -0.35
N ASN A 112 0.07 -13.90 -0.43
CA ASN A 112 1.36 -13.31 -0.77
C ASN A 112 2.35 -13.38 0.39
N ILE A 113 1.94 -13.04 1.62
CA ILE A 113 2.89 -13.01 2.76
C ILE A 113 3.42 -14.40 3.12
N PHE A 114 2.61 -15.46 2.98
CA PHE A 114 3.05 -16.84 3.24
C PHE A 114 4.27 -17.24 2.40
N SER A 115 4.41 -16.69 1.18
CA SER A 115 5.56 -17.01 0.32
C SER A 115 6.91 -16.51 0.85
N TYR A 116 6.89 -15.63 1.87
CA TYR A 116 8.08 -15.00 2.45
C TYR A 116 8.19 -15.12 3.98
N SER A 117 7.19 -15.70 4.68
CA SER A 117 7.21 -15.86 6.14
C SER A 117 7.44 -17.30 6.61
N GLU A 118 6.99 -18.30 5.86
CA GLU A 118 6.88 -19.69 6.34
C GLU A 118 7.36 -20.72 5.31
N LYS A 119 8.11 -20.28 4.29
CA LYS A 119 8.53 -21.16 3.19
C LYS A 119 9.62 -22.15 3.59
N LEU A 120 10.57 -21.73 4.42
CA LEU A 120 11.64 -22.58 4.96
C LEU A 120 11.51 -22.73 6.47
N PRO A 121 11.83 -23.90 7.06
CA PRO A 121 11.72 -24.13 8.52
C PRO A 121 12.48 -23.13 9.40
N GLN A 122 13.59 -22.60 8.89
CA GLN A 122 14.46 -21.64 9.56
C GLN A 122 14.02 -20.17 9.43
N MET A 123 12.90 -19.90 8.73
CA MET A 123 12.39 -18.53 8.59
C MET A 123 11.79 -18.01 9.88
N SER A 124 11.99 -16.73 10.11
CA SER A 124 11.33 -16.04 11.20
C SER A 124 9.86 -15.86 10.88
N LYS A 125 8.98 -16.25 11.81
CA LYS A 125 7.55 -15.99 11.68
C LYS A 125 7.29 -14.47 11.69
N LEU A 126 6.51 -14.02 10.71
CA LEU A 126 6.02 -12.64 10.60
C LEU A 126 4.61 -12.56 11.20
N ASP A 127 4.30 -11.47 11.92
CA ASP A 127 2.92 -11.14 12.27
C ASP A 127 2.28 -10.41 11.08
N GLU A 128 1.27 -11.05 10.50
CA GLU A 128 0.56 -10.52 9.35
C GLU A 128 -0.10 -9.15 9.61
N ARG A 129 -0.30 -8.72 10.85
CA ARG A 129 -0.84 -7.38 11.14
C ARG A 129 0.21 -6.31 10.94
N TYR A 130 1.46 -6.56 11.34
CA TYR A 130 2.53 -5.57 11.27
C TYR A 130 2.98 -5.31 9.83
N ILE A 131 3.08 -6.36 9.01
CA ILE A 131 3.39 -6.19 7.59
C ILE A 131 2.25 -5.47 6.87
N LEU A 132 0.98 -5.80 7.14
CA LEU A 132 -0.15 -5.08 6.55
C LEU A 132 -0.20 -3.62 7.02
N ALA A 133 0.13 -3.34 8.29
CA ALA A 133 0.23 -1.97 8.78
C ALA A 133 1.28 -1.16 8.02
N PHE A 134 2.46 -1.74 7.76
CA PHE A 134 3.47 -1.12 6.90
C PHE A 134 2.92 -0.84 5.49
N MET A 135 2.21 -1.79 4.88
CA MET A 135 1.62 -1.57 3.56
C MET A 135 0.54 -0.48 3.58
N LEU A 136 -0.27 -0.37 4.64
CA LEU A 136 -1.24 0.72 4.80
C LEU A 136 -0.55 2.09 4.97
N LEU A 137 0.58 2.15 5.67
CA LEU A 137 1.40 3.37 5.76
C LEU A 137 1.93 3.78 4.37
N HIS A 138 2.34 2.81 3.55
CA HIS A 138 2.74 3.04 2.17
C HIS A 138 1.59 3.65 1.34
N GLU A 139 0.39 3.07 1.39
CA GLU A 139 -0.77 3.65 0.67
C GLU A 139 -1.13 5.06 1.16
N ILE A 140 -0.95 5.36 2.45
CA ILE A 140 -1.09 6.71 2.98
C ILE A 140 0.00 7.65 2.42
N GLY A 141 1.19 7.14 2.13
CA GLY A 141 2.24 7.86 1.42
C GLY A 141 1.79 8.33 0.04
N HIS A 142 1.12 7.45 -0.73
CA HIS A 142 0.51 7.81 -2.03
C HIS A 142 -0.55 8.91 -1.86
N ILE A 143 -1.47 8.75 -0.90
CA ILE A 143 -2.50 9.76 -0.62
C ILE A 143 -1.87 11.10 -0.19
N ASN A 144 -0.81 11.06 0.61
CA ASN A 144 -0.10 12.26 1.06
C ASN A 144 0.54 13.03 -0.12
N GLN A 145 1.00 12.32 -1.14
CA GLN A 145 1.62 12.89 -2.33
C GLN A 145 0.61 13.21 -3.45
N ASN A 146 -0.68 12.91 -3.22
CA ASN A 146 -1.74 13.02 -4.22
C ASN A 146 -1.44 12.19 -5.49
N ASP A 147 -0.92 10.98 -5.27
CA ASP A 147 -0.58 10.01 -6.29
C ASP A 147 -1.48 8.76 -6.21
N ALA A 148 -1.60 8.06 -7.34
CA ALA A 148 -2.36 6.82 -7.43
C ALA A 148 -1.52 5.65 -6.90
N GLY A 149 -2.02 4.95 -5.88
CA GLY A 149 -1.54 3.62 -5.52
C GLY A 149 -2.16 2.59 -6.45
N HIS A 150 -1.34 1.99 -7.30
CA HIS A 150 -1.66 0.96 -8.32
C HIS A 150 -2.21 1.44 -9.68
N ILE A 151 -1.32 1.54 -10.68
CA ILE A 151 -1.63 1.33 -12.11
C ILE A 151 -0.46 0.60 -12.77
N ASP A 152 -0.59 -0.70 -13.09
CA ASP A 152 -0.70 -1.06 -14.51
C ASP A 152 -1.24 -2.48 -14.74
N GLN A 153 -2.12 -2.60 -15.74
CA GLN A 153 -2.64 -3.86 -16.30
C GLN A 153 -1.67 -4.46 -17.34
N ALA A 154 -0.46 -3.90 -17.48
CA ALA A 154 0.53 -4.41 -18.40
C ALA A 154 1.21 -5.66 -17.81
N LYS A 155 1.05 -6.80 -18.49
CA LYS A 155 2.04 -7.88 -18.49
C LYS A 155 3.36 -7.31 -19.02
N GLY A 156 4.09 -6.59 -18.18
CA GLY A 156 5.36 -5.99 -18.55
C GLY A 156 6.46 -7.03 -18.45
N ASP A 157 7.32 -7.06 -19.46
CA ASP A 157 8.60 -7.75 -19.41
C ASP A 157 9.40 -7.31 -18.17
N PHE A 158 10.29 -8.18 -17.72
CA PHE A 158 11.25 -7.85 -16.67
C PHE A 158 12.05 -6.61 -17.08
N ASN A 159 12.07 -5.58 -16.23
CA ASN A 159 12.79 -4.34 -16.49
C ASN A 159 13.53 -3.86 -15.25
N TYR A 160 14.56 -3.06 -15.50
CA TYR A 160 15.38 -2.42 -14.46
C TYR A 160 15.29 -0.90 -14.50
N ASP A 161 14.52 -0.37 -15.44
CA ASP A 161 14.53 1.05 -15.78
C ASP A 161 13.88 1.87 -14.67
N ASP A 162 14.58 2.88 -14.19
CA ASP A 162 13.98 3.84 -13.26
C ASP A 162 13.01 4.76 -14.02
N ASN A 163 11.85 5.02 -13.44
CA ASN A 163 10.81 5.84 -14.06
C ASN A 163 10.02 6.61 -12.99
N GLU A 164 9.21 7.57 -13.41
CA GLU A 164 8.44 8.42 -12.49
C GLU A 164 7.53 7.60 -11.55
N LEU A 165 6.92 6.52 -12.03
CA LEU A 165 6.08 5.64 -11.21
C LEU A 165 6.90 4.96 -10.10
N LYS A 166 8.10 4.46 -10.41
CA LYS A 166 8.99 3.85 -9.42
C LYS A 166 9.49 4.85 -8.40
N GLN A 167 9.70 6.11 -8.79
CA GLN A 167 10.04 7.18 -7.86
C GLN A 167 8.89 7.50 -6.90
N LYS A 168 7.64 7.45 -7.37
CA LYS A 168 6.45 7.59 -6.50
C LYS A 168 6.33 6.45 -5.50
N GLU A 169 6.54 5.21 -5.95
CA GLU A 169 6.60 4.04 -5.06
C GLU A 169 7.70 4.18 -4.00
N LEU A 170 8.91 4.60 -4.39
CA LEU A 170 10.01 4.85 -3.46
C LEU A 170 9.69 5.98 -2.47
N ALA A 171 9.01 7.03 -2.92
CA ALA A 171 8.60 8.13 -2.06
C ALA A 171 7.54 7.70 -1.04
N ALA A 172 6.59 6.83 -1.43
CA ALA A 172 5.62 6.23 -0.52
C ALA A 172 6.28 5.26 0.48
N ASP A 173 7.27 4.47 0.06
CA ASP A 173 8.09 3.63 0.95
C ASP A 173 8.88 4.47 1.97
N LYS A 174 9.50 5.57 1.51
CA LYS A 174 10.20 6.54 2.39
C LYS A 174 9.25 7.18 3.39
N PHE A 175 8.05 7.57 2.95
CA PHE A 175 7.02 8.11 3.85
C PHE A 175 6.67 7.11 4.95
N ALA A 176 6.44 5.84 4.60
CA ALA A 176 6.13 4.80 5.58
C ALA A 176 7.27 4.60 6.58
N ALA A 177 8.53 4.52 6.10
CA ALA A 177 9.71 4.36 6.94
C ALA A 177 9.90 5.56 7.90
N GLN A 178 9.78 6.78 7.39
CA GLN A 178 9.89 8.00 8.21
C GLN A 178 8.78 8.12 9.24
N THR A 179 7.57 7.68 8.90
CA THR A 179 6.44 7.65 9.83
C THR A 179 6.69 6.67 10.98
N LEU A 180 7.28 5.50 10.70
CA LEU A 180 7.71 4.55 11.72
C LEU A 180 8.77 5.15 12.63
N LEU A 181 9.84 5.74 12.07
CA LEU A 181 10.91 6.38 12.85
C LEU A 181 10.35 7.47 13.76
N LYS A 182 9.54 8.38 13.21
CA LYS A 182 8.90 9.46 13.99
C LYS A 182 8.01 8.92 15.11
N SER A 183 7.25 7.85 14.85
CA SER A 183 6.40 7.22 15.87
C SER A 183 7.21 6.50 16.96
N ALA A 184 8.37 5.94 16.61
CA ALA A 184 9.30 5.33 17.55
C ALA A 184 10.06 6.37 18.39
N ASP A 185 10.14 7.61 17.95
CA ASP A 185 10.71 8.73 18.72
C ASP A 185 9.64 9.48 19.56
N ASP A 186 8.35 9.23 19.30
CA ASP A 186 7.24 9.88 20.00
C ASP A 186 7.05 9.29 21.42
N LYS A 187 7.54 10.04 22.41
CA LYS A 187 7.46 9.68 23.83
C LYS A 187 6.07 9.83 24.43
N GLU A 188 5.14 10.51 23.74
CA GLU A 188 3.78 10.76 24.23
C GLU A 188 2.82 9.61 23.91
N SER A 189 3.13 8.79 22.89
CA SER A 189 2.30 7.66 22.44
C SER A 189 2.96 6.31 22.70
N THR A 190 2.71 5.70 23.86
CA THR A 190 3.25 4.36 24.17
C THR A 190 2.80 3.27 23.17
N SER A 191 1.57 3.37 22.66
CA SER A 191 1.04 2.44 21.66
C SER A 191 1.68 2.67 20.29
N GLY A 192 1.84 3.93 19.86
CA GLY A 192 2.54 4.26 18.61
C GLY A 192 3.99 3.78 18.63
N PHE A 193 4.71 4.09 19.72
CA PHE A 193 6.07 3.63 19.95
C PHE A 193 6.20 2.11 19.81
N SER A 194 5.44 1.35 20.61
CA SER A 194 5.55 -0.12 20.64
C SER A 194 5.14 -0.75 19.31
N ASN A 195 4.05 -0.30 18.70
CA ASN A 195 3.60 -0.80 17.40
C ASN A 195 4.58 -0.47 16.28
N SER A 196 5.19 0.72 16.28
CA SER A 196 6.24 1.07 15.32
C SER A 196 7.43 0.12 15.44
N MET A 197 7.93 -0.12 16.67
CA MET A 197 9.04 -1.04 16.89
C MET A 197 8.74 -2.46 16.42
N TYR A 198 7.52 -2.97 16.66
CA TYR A 198 7.13 -4.29 16.17
C TYR A 198 7.05 -4.36 14.64
N VAL A 199 6.55 -3.31 13.99
CA VAL A 199 6.56 -3.21 12.52
C VAL A 199 7.99 -3.20 11.98
N GLN A 200 8.89 -2.42 12.57
CA GLN A 200 10.30 -2.39 12.17
C GLN A 200 10.96 -3.77 12.32
N MET A 201 10.74 -4.45 13.45
CA MET A 201 11.26 -5.81 13.67
C MET A 201 10.77 -6.80 12.61
N ASP A 202 9.48 -6.74 12.25
CA ASP A 202 8.93 -7.65 11.25
C ASP A 202 9.40 -7.32 9.82
N ILE A 203 9.68 -6.04 9.52
CA ILE A 203 10.35 -5.65 8.27
C ILE A 203 11.77 -6.24 8.21
N SER A 204 12.55 -6.14 9.30
CA SER A 204 13.90 -6.75 9.35
C SER A 204 13.86 -8.27 9.24
N LYS A 205 12.88 -8.94 9.86
CA LYS A 205 12.68 -10.38 9.66
C LYS A 205 12.32 -10.70 8.21
N ALA A 206 11.44 -9.90 7.59
CA ALA A 206 11.06 -10.09 6.20
C ALA A 206 12.27 -9.94 5.27
N SER A 207 13.15 -8.95 5.49
CA SER A 207 14.36 -8.77 4.69
C SER A 207 15.30 -9.98 4.79
N LEU A 208 15.48 -10.53 6.00
CA LEU A 208 16.29 -11.73 6.22
C LEU A 208 15.65 -12.98 5.59
N ASN A 209 14.34 -13.15 5.73
CA ASN A 209 13.63 -14.28 5.12
C ASN A 209 13.75 -14.25 3.59
N LEU A 210 13.56 -13.08 2.97
CA LEU A 210 13.69 -12.89 1.52
C LEU A 210 15.12 -13.22 1.05
N GLN A 211 16.13 -12.73 1.77
CA GLN A 211 17.52 -13.08 1.48
C GLN A 211 17.77 -14.59 1.61
N ALA A 212 17.17 -15.26 2.60
CA ALA A 212 17.29 -16.69 2.80
C ALA A 212 16.64 -17.48 1.64
N VAL A 213 15.43 -17.10 1.19
CA VAL A 213 14.80 -17.67 -0.03
C VAL A 213 15.74 -17.54 -1.21
N ARG A 214 16.28 -16.33 -1.42
CA ARG A 214 17.13 -16.03 -2.56
C ARG A 214 18.44 -16.83 -2.52
N SER A 215 19.09 -16.88 -1.37
CA SER A 215 20.39 -17.55 -1.21
C SER A 215 20.29 -19.07 -1.19
N LEU A 216 19.24 -19.63 -0.57
CA LEU A 216 19.14 -21.08 -0.35
C LEU A 216 18.33 -21.80 -1.43
N GLU A 217 17.18 -21.27 -1.83
CA GLU A 217 16.33 -21.93 -2.83
C GLU A 217 16.67 -21.50 -4.26
N ASN A 218 17.14 -20.27 -4.42
CA ASN A 218 17.47 -19.70 -5.73
C ASN A 218 18.98 -19.48 -5.88
N PHE A 219 19.81 -20.28 -5.21
CA PHE A 219 21.26 -20.12 -5.18
C PHE A 219 21.85 -19.89 -6.58
N GLY A 220 21.50 -20.74 -7.56
CA GLY A 220 22.00 -20.61 -8.93
C GLY A 220 21.56 -19.31 -9.61
N GLY A 221 20.29 -18.93 -9.45
CA GLY A 221 19.79 -17.65 -9.98
C GLY A 221 20.43 -16.45 -9.28
N THR A 222 20.71 -16.55 -7.98
CA THR A 222 21.38 -15.51 -7.19
C THR A 222 22.83 -15.34 -7.59
N ALA A 223 23.58 -16.44 -7.69
CA ALA A 223 24.98 -16.44 -8.10
C ALA A 223 25.17 -15.92 -9.53
N LEU A 224 24.19 -16.13 -10.40
CA LEU A 224 24.20 -15.68 -11.79
C LEU A 224 23.44 -14.35 -12.02
N CYS A 225 23.01 -13.67 -10.94
CA CYS A 225 22.23 -12.43 -11.01
C CYS A 225 21.05 -12.50 -12.00
N SER A 226 20.30 -13.60 -11.95
CA SER A 226 19.25 -13.90 -12.94
C SER A 226 18.12 -12.89 -12.91
N THR A 227 17.70 -12.45 -14.10
CA THR A 227 16.71 -11.39 -14.28
C THR A 227 15.38 -11.65 -13.56
N TYR A 228 14.91 -12.90 -13.48
CA TYR A 228 13.63 -13.21 -12.84
C TYR A 228 13.60 -12.97 -11.32
N LEU A 229 14.77 -12.86 -10.67
CA LEU A 229 14.92 -12.58 -9.24
C LEU A 229 15.09 -11.09 -8.95
N PHE A 230 15.92 -10.41 -9.75
CA PHE A 230 16.38 -9.06 -9.43
C PHE A 230 15.66 -7.97 -10.21
N ALA A 231 15.00 -8.28 -11.32
CA ALA A 231 14.25 -7.30 -12.09
C ALA A 231 12.88 -6.99 -11.47
N ASP A 232 12.30 -5.88 -11.91
CA ASP A 232 10.95 -5.47 -11.56
C ASP A 232 9.95 -6.25 -12.44
N ARG A 233 8.83 -6.65 -11.86
CA ARG A 233 7.74 -7.32 -12.58
C ARG A 233 6.70 -6.29 -12.96
N GLY A 234 6.61 -5.98 -14.25
CA GLY A 234 5.75 -4.90 -14.73
C GLY A 234 6.41 -3.52 -14.65
N ALA A 235 5.70 -2.51 -15.13
CA ALA A 235 6.26 -1.16 -15.31
C ALA A 235 6.21 -0.29 -14.04
N SER A 236 5.27 -0.56 -13.13
CA SER A 236 4.85 0.39 -12.11
C SER A 236 5.35 0.14 -10.70
N HIS A 237 5.74 -1.09 -10.35
CA HIS A 237 6.17 -1.41 -8.98
C HIS A 237 7.59 -1.99 -9.00
N PRO A 238 8.50 -1.46 -8.16
CA PRO A 238 9.79 -2.10 -7.93
C PRO A 238 9.62 -3.52 -7.37
N ASN A 239 10.64 -4.35 -7.57
CA ASN A 239 10.74 -5.67 -6.98
C ASN A 239 10.48 -5.63 -5.47
N PHE A 240 9.63 -6.52 -4.97
CA PHE A 240 9.22 -6.53 -3.57
C PHE A 240 10.42 -6.69 -2.60
N GLU A 241 11.41 -7.51 -2.93
CA GLU A 241 12.62 -7.66 -2.09
C GLU A 241 13.43 -6.35 -2.06
N LEU A 242 13.57 -5.67 -3.19
CA LEU A 242 14.23 -4.36 -3.25
C LEU A 242 13.54 -3.35 -2.32
N ARG A 243 12.20 -3.30 -2.33
CA ARG A 243 11.43 -2.39 -1.48
C ARG A 243 11.64 -2.68 0.01
N ILE A 244 11.54 -3.94 0.41
CA ILE A 244 11.75 -4.36 1.81
C ILE A 244 13.19 -4.09 2.26
N LEU A 245 14.20 -4.36 1.42
CA LEU A 245 15.60 -4.06 1.73
C LEU A 245 15.83 -2.55 1.87
N THR A 246 15.26 -1.75 0.97
CA THR A 246 15.38 -0.28 1.00
C THR A 246 14.78 0.28 2.29
N VAL A 247 13.57 -0.15 2.64
CA VAL A 247 12.89 0.30 3.86
C VAL A 247 13.65 -0.15 5.10
N ASN A 248 14.11 -1.40 5.14
CA ASN A 248 14.89 -1.90 6.27
C ASN A 248 16.20 -1.11 6.47
N ASP A 249 16.88 -0.73 5.38
CA ASP A 249 18.08 0.11 5.47
C ASP A 249 17.78 1.53 5.95
N ILE A 250 16.64 2.12 5.58
CA ILE A 250 16.21 3.42 6.13
C ILE A 250 15.93 3.32 7.63
N LEU A 251 15.27 2.24 8.07
CA LEU A 251 14.84 2.07 9.46
C LEU A 251 16.01 1.78 10.40
N VAL A 252 16.89 0.85 10.01
CA VAL A 252 17.99 0.36 10.87
C VAL A 252 19.26 1.17 10.66
N HIS A 253 19.51 1.60 9.42
CA HIS A 253 20.69 2.39 9.02
C HIS A 253 22.02 1.83 9.54
N SER A 254 22.26 0.53 9.32
CA SER A 254 23.50 -0.13 9.72
C SER A 254 24.33 -0.58 8.51
N PRO A 255 25.65 -0.83 8.68
CA PRO A 255 26.48 -1.39 7.62
C PRO A 255 25.94 -2.68 7.02
N GLU A 256 25.32 -3.53 7.84
CA GLU A 256 24.74 -4.81 7.43
C GLU A 256 23.53 -4.61 6.53
N THR A 257 22.56 -3.77 6.92
CA THR A 257 21.36 -3.52 6.10
C THR A 257 21.72 -2.87 4.77
N SER A 258 22.70 -1.97 4.79
CA SER A 258 23.22 -1.32 3.60
C SER A 258 23.90 -2.31 2.66
N GLU A 259 24.67 -3.26 3.21
CA GLU A 259 25.33 -4.28 2.38
C GLU A 259 24.31 -5.26 1.77
N LEU A 260 23.23 -5.61 2.48
CA LEU A 260 22.16 -6.43 1.92
C LEU A 260 21.49 -5.75 0.71
N LEU A 261 21.18 -4.47 0.84
CA LEU A 261 20.61 -3.67 -0.25
C LEU A 261 21.60 -3.56 -1.42
N ARG A 262 22.85 -3.15 -1.15
CA ARG A 262 23.89 -3.05 -2.19
C ARG A 262 24.12 -4.38 -2.90
N ALA A 263 24.13 -5.50 -2.18
CA ALA A 263 24.29 -6.82 -2.78
C ALA A 263 23.15 -7.16 -3.75
N PHE A 264 21.92 -6.75 -3.44
CA PHE A 264 20.78 -6.90 -4.35
C PHE A 264 20.92 -5.99 -5.57
N GLU A 265 21.30 -4.74 -5.36
CA GLU A 265 21.46 -3.74 -6.43
C GLU A 265 22.62 -4.05 -7.37
N ARG A 266 23.73 -4.62 -6.88
CA ARG A 266 24.84 -5.10 -7.73
C ARG A 266 24.35 -6.04 -8.82
N CYS A 267 23.48 -6.99 -8.48
CA CYS A 267 22.88 -7.90 -9.48
C CYS A 267 21.90 -7.22 -10.45
N ARG A 268 21.44 -5.99 -10.16
CA ARG A 268 20.60 -5.19 -11.06
C ARG A 268 21.44 -4.34 -12.01
N THR A 269 22.57 -3.80 -11.55
CA THR A 269 23.44 -2.93 -12.33
C THR A 269 24.41 -3.73 -13.20
N ASP A 270 24.97 -4.80 -12.65
CA ASP A 270 25.97 -5.64 -13.31
C ASP A 270 25.23 -6.68 -14.15
N LYS A 271 24.66 -6.23 -15.27
CA LYS A 271 23.96 -7.10 -16.22
C LYS A 271 24.91 -8.23 -16.61
N PRO A 272 24.57 -9.52 -16.38
CA PRO A 272 25.35 -10.58 -16.96
C PRO A 272 25.33 -10.40 -18.48
N SER A 273 26.52 -10.25 -19.08
CA SER A 273 26.69 -10.32 -20.53
C SER A 273 25.97 -11.57 -21.01
N LYS A 274 25.06 -11.41 -21.99
CA LYS A 274 24.20 -12.48 -22.56
C LYS A 274 24.86 -13.85 -22.37
N VAL A 275 24.35 -14.65 -21.43
CA VAL A 275 24.74 -16.05 -21.31
C VAL A 275 24.27 -16.70 -22.61
N ILE A 276 25.20 -16.90 -23.54
CA ILE A 276 24.95 -17.64 -24.77
C ILE A 276 24.74 -19.09 -24.33
N TYR A 277 23.49 -19.50 -24.19
CA TYR A 277 23.17 -20.92 -24.18
C TYR A 277 23.59 -21.47 -25.55
N ARG A 278 24.76 -22.11 -25.62
CA ARG A 278 25.02 -23.07 -26.69
C ARG A 278 24.13 -24.27 -26.40
N SER A 279 23.08 -24.42 -27.21
CA SER A 279 22.39 -25.70 -27.33
C SER A 279 23.42 -26.71 -27.85
N GLU A 280 23.77 -27.70 -27.04
CA GLU A 280 24.35 -28.96 -27.52
C GLU A 280 23.23 -29.88 -28.02
#